data_AF-A0A1H3MAE0-F1
#
_entry.id   AF-A0A1H3MAE0-F1
#
_cell.length_a   1.000
_cell.length_b   1.000
_cell.length_c   1.000
_cell.angle_alpha   90.00
_cell.angle_beta   90.00
_cell.angle_gamma   90.00
#
_symmetry.space_group_name_H-M   'P 1'
#
loop_
_entity.id
_entity.type
_entity.pdbx_description
1 polymer ?
#
loop_
_entity_poly.entity_id
_entity_poly.type
_entity_poly.pdbx_seq_one_letter_code
_entity_poly.pdbx_strand_id
1 'polypeptide(L)'
;MVYRTSLYYCNPMASWQKGCIEKNHEFIRYAVPKGKSLNPYTQEDMTLLMNHINSVKRPGLGNKSPYELVEEDDEDFKALMSLLKMHLIPPDEVHLMPDLFVKK
;
A
#
# COMPACT_ATOMS: atom_id res chain seq x y z
N MET A 1 11.76 -25.93 18.01
CA MET A 1 10.81 -24.80 17.94
C MET A 1 11.07 -24.08 16.63
N VAL A 2 10.11 -24.06 15.69
CA VAL A 2 10.30 -23.38 14.39
C VAL A 2 9.84 -21.94 14.55
N TYR A 3 10.77 -20.99 14.51
CA TYR A 3 10.44 -19.57 14.51
C TYR A 3 9.94 -19.18 13.11
N ARG A 4 8.69 -18.70 13.01
CA ARG A 4 8.08 -18.27 11.75
C ARG A 4 8.37 -16.81 11.39
N THR A 5 8.56 -15.95 12.39
CA THR A 5 8.74 -14.50 12.20
C THR A 5 9.54 -13.91 13.35
N SER A 6 10.42 -12.96 13.04
CA SER A 6 11.17 -12.18 14.03
C SER A 6 10.50 -10.83 14.23
N LEU A 7 10.37 -10.39 15.49
CA LEU A 7 9.78 -9.11 15.84
C LEU A 7 10.88 -8.09 16.17
N TYR A 8 10.78 -6.90 15.58
CA TYR A 8 11.71 -5.80 15.78
C TYR A 8 10.96 -4.56 16.25
N TYR A 9 11.58 -3.77 17.13
CA TYR A 9 11.02 -2.54 17.68
C TYR A 9 11.96 -1.35 17.43
N CYS A 10 11.37 -0.17 17.29
CA CYS A 10 12.13 1.09 17.29
C CYS A 10 12.56 1.45 18.72
N ASN A 11 13.65 2.19 18.82
CA ASN A 11 14.11 2.76 20.08
C ASN A 11 13.07 3.76 20.61
N PRO A 12 12.90 3.86 21.95
CA PRO A 12 12.06 4.89 22.56
C PRO A 12 12.47 6.29 22.08
N MET A 13 11.48 7.14 21.81
CA MET A 13 11.66 8.52 21.31
C MET A 13 12.39 8.66 19.96
N ALA A 14 12.61 7.56 19.23
CA ALA A 14 13.27 7.57 17.92
C ALA A 14 12.28 7.57 16.75
N SER A 15 11.46 8.62 16.62
CA SER A 15 10.44 8.72 15.56
C SER A 15 11.01 8.66 14.14
N TRP A 16 12.27 9.10 13.95
CA TRP A 16 12.97 9.05 12.67
C TRP A 16 13.16 7.61 12.13
N GLN A 17 13.15 6.59 13.01
CA GLN A 17 13.21 5.18 12.59
C GLN A 17 11.93 4.71 11.88
N LYS A 18 10.87 5.54 11.86
CA LYS A 18 9.57 5.24 11.23
C LYS A 18 9.27 6.14 10.03
N GLY A 19 10.23 6.91 9.52
CA GLY A 19 9.99 7.89 8.46
C GLY A 19 9.31 7.31 7.21
N CYS A 20 9.71 6.11 6.78
CA CYS A 20 9.10 5.44 5.63
C CYS A 20 7.63 5.04 5.87
N ILE A 21 7.29 4.64 7.10
CA ILE A 21 5.91 4.27 7.47
C ILE A 21 5.01 5.51 7.46
N GLU A 22 5.49 6.63 8.00
CA GLU A 22 4.73 7.90 7.99
C GLU A 22 4.44 8.40 6.57
N LYS A 23 5.40 8.22 5.65
CA LYS A 23 5.22 8.47 4.22
C LYS A 23 4.17 7.55 3.60
N ASN A 24 4.14 6.26 3.94
CA ASN A 24 3.10 5.36 3.47
C ASN A 24 1.71 5.73 4.04
N HIS A 25 1.62 6.16 5.30
CA HIS A 25 0.37 6.67 5.88
C HIS A 25 -0.13 7.95 5.22
N GLU A 26 0.75 8.76 4.62
CA GLU A 26 0.36 9.94 3.84
C GLU A 26 -0.50 9.55 2.63
N PHE A 27 -0.12 8.49 1.90
CA PHE A 27 -0.90 8.00 0.74
C PHE A 27 -2.32 7.55 1.12
N ILE A 28 -2.47 6.84 2.25
CA ILE A 28 -3.79 6.45 2.77
C ILE A 28 -4.61 7.71 3.07
N ARG A 29 -3.98 8.75 3.62
CA ARG A 29 -4.65 10.00 4.01
C ARG A 29 -5.13 10.84 2.84
N TYR A 30 -4.59 10.66 1.63
CA TYR A 30 -5.13 11.31 0.44
C TYR A 30 -6.54 10.83 0.11
N ALA A 31 -6.81 9.53 0.23
CA ALA A 31 -8.13 8.94 0.00
C ALA A 31 -9.02 8.92 1.25
N VAL A 32 -8.43 8.77 2.45
CA VAL A 32 -9.15 8.75 3.74
C VAL A 32 -8.60 9.84 4.65
N PRO A 33 -9.16 11.07 4.59
CA PRO A 33 -8.69 12.19 5.40
C PRO A 33 -8.72 11.88 6.89
N LYS A 34 -7.75 12.47 7.61
CA LYS A 34 -7.65 12.34 9.07
C LYS A 34 -8.97 12.76 9.73
N GLY A 35 -9.41 11.99 10.72
CA GLY A 35 -10.66 12.24 11.46
C GLY A 35 -11.91 11.61 10.84
N LYS A 36 -11.78 10.92 9.69
CA LYS A 36 -12.84 10.05 9.15
C LYS A 36 -12.78 8.66 9.78
N SER A 37 -13.95 8.09 10.01
CA SER A 37 -14.06 6.69 10.48
C SER A 37 -13.72 5.73 9.35
N LEU A 38 -13.05 4.61 9.69
CA LEU A 38 -12.79 3.52 8.75
C LEU A 38 -13.96 2.52 8.65
N ASN A 39 -14.92 2.58 9.57
CA ASN A 39 -16.07 1.66 9.62
C ASN A 39 -16.89 1.58 8.31
N PRO A 40 -17.05 2.66 7.52
CA PRO A 40 -17.83 2.57 6.28
C PRO A 40 -17.15 1.78 5.16
N TYR A 41 -15.84 1.54 5.24
CA TYR A 41 -15.10 0.91 4.15
C TYR A 41 -15.12 -0.61 4.25
N THR A 42 -15.31 -1.25 3.11
CA THR A 42 -15.26 -2.70 2.94
C THR A 42 -13.83 -3.18 2.70
N GLN A 43 -13.63 -4.51 2.73
CA GLN A 43 -12.35 -5.09 2.33
C GLN A 43 -12.05 -4.78 0.86
N GLU A 44 -13.05 -4.77 -0.01
CA GLU A 44 -12.94 -4.42 -1.42
C GLU A 44 -12.46 -2.97 -1.59
N ASP A 45 -12.99 -2.03 -0.82
CA ASP A 45 -12.55 -0.63 -0.83
C ASP A 45 -11.08 -0.51 -0.41
N MET A 46 -10.68 -1.23 0.64
CA MET A 46 -9.29 -1.21 1.10
C MET A 46 -8.35 -1.87 0.09
N THR A 47 -8.76 -2.96 -0.54
CA THR A 47 -7.99 -3.59 -1.63
C THR A 47 -7.85 -2.64 -2.82
N LEU A 48 -8.92 -1.94 -3.21
CA LEU A 48 -8.88 -0.90 -4.24
C LEU A 48 -7.87 0.19 -3.88
N LEU A 49 -7.95 0.75 -2.67
CA LEU A 49 -7.01 1.75 -2.19
C LEU A 49 -5.56 1.26 -2.25
N MET A 50 -5.29 0.04 -1.77
CA MET A 50 -3.93 -0.52 -1.77
C MET A 50 -3.40 -0.74 -3.18
N ASN A 51 -4.26 -1.14 -4.13
CA ASN A 51 -3.86 -1.27 -5.53
C ASN A 51 -3.47 0.07 -6.13
N HIS A 52 -4.21 1.15 -5.85
CA HIS A 52 -3.80 2.49 -6.27
C HIS A 52 -2.47 2.91 -5.61
N ILE A 53 -2.32 2.76 -4.29
CA ILE A 53 -1.10 3.16 -3.56
C ILE A 53 0.15 2.40 -4.07
N ASN A 54 0.02 1.10 -4.30
CA ASN A 54 1.13 0.25 -4.73
C ASN A 54 1.39 0.33 -6.25
N SER A 55 0.55 1.05 -6.99
CA SER A 55 0.78 1.38 -8.40
C SER A 55 1.39 2.77 -8.60
N VAL A 56 1.49 3.59 -7.55
CA VAL A 56 2.15 4.90 -7.62
C VAL A 56 3.66 4.74 -7.88
N LYS A 57 4.16 5.38 -8.93
CA LYS A 57 5.61 5.50 -9.20
C LYS A 57 6.29 6.35 -8.12
N ARG A 58 7.43 5.88 -7.60
CA ARG A 58 8.17 6.59 -6.54
C ARG A 58 9.58 6.95 -7.01
N PRO A 59 10.01 8.23 -6.90
CA PRO A 59 11.38 8.61 -7.25
C PRO A 59 12.45 7.81 -6.49
N GLY A 60 12.19 7.50 -5.21
CA GLY A 60 13.08 6.67 -4.39
C GLY A 60 13.19 5.21 -4.82
N LEU A 61 12.36 4.75 -5.75
CA LEU A 61 12.38 3.41 -6.34
C LEU A 61 12.79 3.44 -7.82
N GLY A 62 13.51 4.49 -8.25
CA GLY A 62 13.92 4.64 -9.65
C GLY A 62 12.73 4.87 -10.60
N ASN A 63 11.69 5.57 -10.13
CA ASN A 63 10.44 5.79 -10.86
C ASN A 63 9.65 4.52 -11.21
N LYS A 64 9.85 3.46 -10.44
CA LYS A 64 8.98 2.27 -10.42
C LYS A 64 7.95 2.36 -9.29
N SER A 65 6.84 1.66 -9.44
CA SER A 65 5.87 1.42 -8.36
C SER A 65 6.30 0.22 -7.51
N PRO A 66 5.81 0.10 -6.27
CA PRO A 66 6.02 -1.11 -5.47
C PRO A 66 5.67 -2.42 -6.20
N TYR A 67 4.58 -2.48 -6.96
CA TYR A 67 4.22 -3.68 -7.71
C TYR A 67 5.14 -3.98 -8.90
N GLU A 68 5.82 -2.97 -9.46
CA GLU A 68 6.81 -3.17 -10.52
C GLU A 68 8.20 -3.57 -10.01
N LEU A 69 8.39 -3.61 -8.68
CA LEU A 69 9.62 -4.14 -8.07
C LEU A 69 9.53 -5.64 -7.78
N VAL A 70 8.38 -6.25 -8.00
CA VAL A 70 8.22 -7.70 -7.90
C VAL A 70 9.00 -8.33 -9.04
N GLU A 71 9.90 -9.25 -8.72
CA GLU A 71 10.68 -9.97 -9.72
C GLU A 71 9.78 -10.89 -10.56
N GLU A 72 10.11 -11.03 -11.83
CA GLU A 72 9.31 -11.82 -12.77
C GLU A 72 9.27 -13.31 -12.44
N ASP A 73 10.17 -13.84 -11.61
CA ASP A 73 10.24 -15.25 -11.21
C ASP A 73 9.72 -15.51 -9.78
N ASP A 74 9.20 -14.49 -9.09
CA ASP A 74 8.60 -14.63 -7.76
C ASP A 74 7.16 -15.20 -7.85
N GLU A 75 7.07 -16.51 -8.07
CA GLU A 75 5.80 -17.23 -8.21
C GLU A 75 4.94 -17.18 -6.93
N ASP A 76 5.56 -17.17 -5.76
CA ASP A 76 4.87 -17.08 -4.48
C ASP A 76 4.17 -15.73 -4.33
N PHE A 77 4.85 -14.63 -4.68
CA PHE A 77 4.25 -13.30 -4.64
C PHE A 77 3.15 -13.15 -5.69
N LYS A 78 3.33 -13.70 -6.90
CA LYS A 78 2.25 -13.70 -7.91
C LYS A 78 1.02 -14.47 -7.46
N ALA A 79 1.20 -15.62 -6.82
CA ALA A 79 0.10 -16.40 -6.25
C ALA A 79 -0.63 -15.60 -5.15
N LEU A 80 0.13 -14.89 -4.31
CA LEU A 80 -0.43 -13.98 -3.30
C LEU A 80 -1.22 -12.84 -3.94
N MET A 81 -0.67 -12.21 -4.98
CA MET A 81 -1.35 -11.12 -5.69
C MET A 81 -2.69 -11.58 -6.26
N SER A 82 -2.71 -12.74 -6.91
CA SER A 82 -3.92 -13.35 -7.43
C SER A 82 -4.95 -13.62 -6.32
N LEU A 83 -4.53 -14.23 -5.22
CA LEU A 83 -5.39 -14.58 -4.09
C LEU A 83 -6.01 -13.34 -3.41
N LEU A 84 -5.21 -12.29 -3.21
CA LEU A 84 -5.61 -11.07 -2.50
C LEU A 84 -6.18 -9.99 -3.42
N LYS A 85 -6.40 -10.31 -4.71
CA LYS A 85 -6.91 -9.38 -5.74
C LYS A 85 -6.03 -8.13 -5.91
N MET A 86 -4.72 -8.31 -5.72
CA MET A 86 -3.73 -7.26 -5.93
C MET A 86 -3.36 -7.20 -7.41
N HIS A 87 -3.35 -6.01 -7.99
CA HIS A 87 -2.98 -5.82 -9.38
C HIS A 87 -2.42 -4.41 -9.62
N LEU A 88 -1.54 -4.32 -10.62
CA LEU A 88 -1.02 -3.04 -11.08
C LEU A 88 -2.12 -2.26 -11.81
N ILE A 89 -2.28 -1.00 -11.42
CA ILE A 89 -3.17 -0.04 -12.07
C ILE A 89 -2.31 0.79 -13.04
N PRO A 90 -2.76 1.00 -14.29
CA PRO A 90 -2.07 1.87 -15.23
C PRO A 90 -1.79 3.25 -14.63
N PRO A 91 -0.61 3.87 -14.89
CA PRO A 91 -0.26 5.15 -14.27
C PRO A 91 -1.30 6.25 -14.44
N ASP A 92 -1.96 6.31 -15.61
CA ASP A 92 -2.99 7.30 -15.94
C ASP A 92 -4.32 7.08 -15.21
N GLU A 93 -4.51 5.89 -14.63
CA GLU A 93 -5.71 5.50 -13.88
C GLU A 93 -5.49 5.55 -12.36
N VAL A 94 -4.26 5.80 -11.90
CA VAL A 94 -3.97 5.90 -10.47
C VAL A 94 -4.66 7.14 -9.89
N HIS A 95 -5.60 6.90 -8.98
CA HIS A 95 -6.40 7.93 -8.35
C HIS A 95 -6.35 7.79 -6.82
N LEU A 96 -5.85 8.81 -6.13
CA LEU A 96 -5.72 8.84 -4.68
C LEU A 96 -6.34 10.11 -4.12
N MET A 97 -7.66 10.21 -4.24
CA MET A 97 -8.45 11.34 -3.74
C MET A 97 -9.66 10.81 -2.96
N PRO A 98 -10.32 11.63 -2.13
CA PRO A 98 -11.41 11.17 -1.27
C PRO A 98 -12.63 10.58 -2.00
N ASP A 99 -12.79 10.90 -3.28
CA ASP A 99 -13.85 10.38 -4.15
C ASP A 99 -13.52 9.02 -4.78
N LEU A 100 -12.36 8.42 -4.45
CA LEU A 100 -11.99 7.07 -4.90
C LEU A 100 -13.07 6.01 -4.67
N PHE A 101 -13.83 6.15 -3.58
CA PHE A 101 -14.87 5.21 -3.18
C PHE A 101 -16.27 5.56 -3.71
N VAL A 102 -16.39 6.65 -4.47
CA VAL A 102 -17.67 7.08 -5.05
C VAL A 102 -17.89 6.27 -6.34
N LYS A 103 -18.95 5.46 -6.36
CA LYS A 103 -19.35 4.74 -7.58
C LYS A 103 -19.75 5.76 -8.65
N LYS A 104 -19.11 5.67 -9.81
CA LYS A 104 -19.50 6.41 -11.02
C LYS A 104 -20.82 5.88 -11.59
#